data_AF-A0A8J5IZF1-F1
#
_entry.id   AF-A0A8J5IZF1-F1
#
_cell.length_a   1.000
_cell.length_b   1.000
_cell.length_c   1.000
_cell.angle_alpha   90.00
_cell.angle_beta   90.00
_cell.angle_gamma   90.00
#
_symmetry.space_group_name_H-M   'P 1'
#
loop_
_entity.id
_entity.type
_entity.pdbx_description
1 polymer ?
#
loop_
_entity_poly.entity_id
_entity_poly.type
_entity_poly.pdbx_seq_one_letter_code
_entity_poly.pdbx_strand_id
1 'polypeptide(L)'
;MRTNCIGQSFVRTLKSGCFRIFKAYVNKMQWQELCLNSQEWMLPLLKAHPQLLDWVELCTLTHPWMLSLFDDHLDELHSYEISLHASQWMMPFLVADHDMLAWECLCESPQKWMLPLFLDHPNAKHWSGLLENRQKWMFPLFQAHPSRLYWMQVCSEVPKWMFPLLQVHPRRIDWELLCDDLKPWMLPLLCAHPDRVSWYNICRVSEDWISPFVEEHLDEIPLAAVEFASNAMNGTTSTYLDKFDWNWDNIYTNLASTGEVCMPLLEALVNQLDWRRLCTHTQPWMLPFLRRQVDKVALRVLCANAREWMTPLFREHIELLDWSDIRCAPIWIPPILALNSEGFATSPDWSVSLEALSDEPEEWMLSILLVTG
;
A
#
# COMPACT_ATOMS: atom_id res chain seq x y z
N MET A 1 -55.81 1.32 30.44
CA MET A 1 -55.27 0.48 31.54
C MET A 1 -56.18 -0.74 31.69
N ARG A 2 -55.62 -1.94 31.87
CA ARG A 2 -56.26 -3.29 31.95
C ARG A 2 -56.26 -4.14 30.67
N THR A 3 -55.08 -4.52 30.18
CA THR A 3 -54.90 -5.68 29.27
C THR A 3 -53.68 -6.56 29.61
N ASN A 4 -53.11 -6.47 30.82
CA ASN A 4 -51.89 -7.22 31.18
C ASN A 4 -52.05 -8.32 32.26
N CYS A 5 -53.26 -8.59 32.77
CA CYS A 5 -53.42 -9.52 33.90
C CYS A 5 -53.66 -10.99 33.53
N ILE A 6 -54.13 -11.28 32.30
CA ILE A 6 -54.49 -12.66 31.90
C ILE A 6 -53.27 -13.45 31.43
N GLY A 7 -52.29 -12.81 30.78
CA GLY A 7 -51.04 -13.46 30.35
C GLY A 7 -50.14 -13.91 31.51
N GLN A 8 -50.06 -13.14 32.60
CA GLN A 8 -49.19 -13.49 33.74
C GLN A 8 -49.70 -14.68 34.57
N SER A 9 -51.03 -14.85 34.66
CA SER A 9 -51.64 -15.99 35.35
C SER A 9 -51.39 -17.31 34.60
N PHE A 10 -51.57 -17.30 33.27
CA PHE A 10 -51.35 -18.48 32.43
C PHE A 10 -49.88 -18.91 32.41
N VAL A 11 -48.96 -17.94 32.30
CA VAL A 11 -47.51 -18.20 32.38
C VAL A 11 -47.10 -18.74 33.76
N ARG A 12 -47.71 -18.29 34.87
CA ARG A 12 -47.43 -18.82 36.21
C ARG A 12 -47.89 -20.27 36.40
N THR A 13 -49.06 -20.63 35.88
CA THR A 13 -49.60 -22.00 36.00
C THR A 13 -48.77 -22.98 35.19
N LEU A 14 -48.36 -22.63 33.96
CA LEU A 14 -47.42 -23.41 33.16
C LEU A 14 -46.06 -23.58 33.86
N LYS A 15 -45.49 -22.50 34.44
CA LYS A 15 -44.22 -22.55 35.18
C LYS A 15 -44.24 -23.55 36.35
N SER A 16 -45.30 -23.56 37.15
CA SER A 16 -45.39 -24.46 38.32
C SER A 16 -45.60 -25.93 37.97
N GLY A 17 -46.37 -26.22 36.91
CA GLY A 17 -46.59 -27.58 36.41
C GLY A 17 -45.35 -28.13 35.72
N CYS A 18 -44.72 -27.33 34.86
CA CYS A 18 -43.49 -27.69 34.16
C CYS A 18 -42.35 -27.97 35.15
N PHE A 19 -42.16 -27.14 36.18
CA PHE A 19 -41.10 -27.37 37.17
C PHE A 19 -41.24 -28.72 37.89
N ARG A 20 -42.47 -29.14 38.23
CA ARG A 20 -42.71 -30.45 38.86
C ARG A 20 -42.37 -31.61 37.92
N ILE A 21 -42.75 -31.49 36.64
CA ILE A 21 -42.42 -32.48 35.62
C ILE A 21 -40.91 -32.54 35.45
N PHE A 22 -40.25 -31.40 35.31
CA PHE A 22 -38.79 -31.35 35.16
C PHE A 22 -38.09 -31.99 36.35
N LYS A 23 -38.48 -31.68 37.58
CA LYS A 23 -37.92 -32.31 38.77
C LYS A 23 -38.11 -33.83 38.80
N ALA A 24 -39.24 -34.35 38.31
CA ALA A 24 -39.51 -35.79 38.27
C ALA A 24 -38.71 -36.55 37.20
N TYR A 25 -38.24 -35.84 36.16
CA TYR A 25 -37.56 -36.43 35.00
C TYR A 25 -36.15 -35.86 34.75
N VAL A 26 -35.47 -35.45 35.83
CA VAL A 26 -34.09 -34.89 35.83
C VAL A 26 -33.10 -35.70 34.98
N ASN A 27 -33.14 -37.04 35.08
CA ASN A 27 -32.22 -37.94 34.39
C ASN A 27 -32.62 -38.24 32.93
N LYS A 28 -33.76 -37.73 32.46
CA LYS A 28 -34.24 -37.95 31.08
C LYS A 28 -34.21 -36.67 30.24
N MET A 29 -33.78 -35.56 30.82
CA MET A 29 -33.69 -34.29 30.11
C MET A 29 -32.46 -34.24 29.22
N GLN A 30 -32.64 -33.61 28.07
CA GLN A 30 -31.53 -33.14 27.26
C GLN A 30 -31.05 -31.82 27.85
N TRP A 31 -30.06 -31.90 28.73
CA TRP A 31 -29.58 -30.74 29.48
C TRP A 31 -28.97 -29.66 28.59
N GLN A 32 -28.38 -30.05 27.45
CA GLN A 32 -27.89 -29.10 26.44
C GLN A 32 -29.02 -28.20 25.92
N GLU A 33 -30.14 -28.77 25.46
CA GLU A 33 -31.30 -28.00 25.01
C GLU A 33 -31.90 -27.14 26.14
N LEU A 34 -31.81 -27.65 27.36
CA LEU A 34 -32.31 -26.94 28.55
C LEU A 34 -31.42 -25.74 28.90
N CYS A 35 -30.11 -25.84 28.72
CA CYS A 35 -29.15 -24.76 28.92
C CYS A 35 -29.31 -23.65 27.89
N LEU A 36 -29.89 -23.93 26.73
CA LEU A 36 -30.27 -22.90 25.75
C LEU A 36 -31.55 -22.14 26.12
N ASN A 37 -32.21 -22.50 27.23
CA ASN A 37 -33.44 -21.86 27.68
C ASN A 37 -33.15 -20.58 28.49
N SER A 38 -33.39 -19.42 27.88
CA SER A 38 -33.14 -18.10 28.49
C SER A 38 -34.13 -17.67 29.59
N GLN A 39 -35.04 -18.55 30.02
CA GLN A 39 -36.11 -18.19 30.93
C GLN A 39 -35.70 -18.28 32.41
N GLU A 40 -35.81 -17.17 33.15
CA GLU A 40 -35.42 -17.04 34.56
C GLU A 40 -36.04 -18.09 35.51
N TRP A 41 -37.25 -18.60 35.20
CA TRP A 41 -37.89 -19.61 36.05
C TRP A 41 -37.16 -20.96 36.07
N MET A 42 -36.20 -21.16 35.16
CA MET A 42 -35.29 -22.29 35.15
C MET A 42 -34.21 -22.21 36.21
N LEU A 43 -33.87 -21.02 36.70
CA LEU A 43 -32.76 -20.79 37.62
C LEU A 43 -32.75 -21.73 38.84
N PRO A 44 -33.88 -21.98 39.56
CA PRO A 44 -33.89 -22.92 40.67
C PRO A 44 -33.58 -24.37 40.27
N LEU A 45 -33.92 -24.77 39.04
CA LEU A 45 -33.60 -26.10 38.53
C LEU A 45 -32.13 -26.20 38.15
N LEU A 46 -31.59 -25.18 37.47
CA LEU A 46 -30.18 -25.13 37.08
C LEU A 46 -29.26 -25.13 38.31
N LYS A 47 -29.56 -24.30 39.32
CA LYS A 47 -28.83 -24.28 40.61
C LYS A 47 -28.88 -25.61 41.37
N ALA A 48 -29.94 -26.40 41.19
CA ALA A 48 -30.08 -27.68 41.89
C ALA A 48 -29.23 -28.81 41.27
N HIS A 49 -28.75 -28.63 40.04
CA HIS A 49 -28.08 -29.67 39.26
C HIS A 49 -26.89 -29.13 38.43
N PRO A 50 -25.92 -28.42 39.04
CA PRO A 50 -24.81 -27.79 38.33
C PRO A 50 -23.96 -28.79 37.52
N GLN A 51 -23.79 -30.01 38.01
CA GLN A 51 -23.01 -31.07 37.37
C GLN A 51 -23.65 -31.62 36.07
N LEU A 52 -24.90 -31.26 35.79
CA LEU A 52 -25.61 -31.66 34.56
C LEU A 52 -25.61 -30.53 33.53
N LEU A 53 -25.10 -29.36 33.88
CA LEU A 53 -25.12 -28.19 33.02
C LEU A 53 -24.04 -28.28 31.96
N ASP A 54 -24.39 -27.85 30.76
CA ASP A 54 -23.42 -27.54 29.72
C ASP A 54 -22.99 -26.07 29.91
N TRP A 55 -21.90 -25.88 30.66
CA TRP A 55 -21.39 -24.55 30.99
C TRP A 55 -20.96 -23.76 29.75
N VAL A 56 -20.56 -24.44 28.68
CA VAL A 56 -20.21 -23.81 27.40
C VAL A 56 -21.46 -23.18 26.78
N GLU A 57 -22.53 -23.96 26.63
CA GLU A 57 -23.80 -23.47 26.07
C GLU A 57 -24.41 -22.37 26.94
N LEU A 58 -24.29 -22.47 28.27
CA LEU A 58 -24.76 -21.43 29.19
C LEU A 58 -24.01 -20.09 29.02
N CYS A 59 -22.73 -20.11 28.66
CA CYS A 59 -21.98 -18.87 28.39
C CYS A 59 -22.51 -18.13 27.16
N THR A 60 -23.12 -18.84 26.20
CA THR A 60 -23.74 -18.24 25.01
C THR A 60 -25.03 -17.46 25.35
N LEU A 61 -25.65 -17.74 26.51
CA LEU A 61 -26.86 -17.05 26.93
C LEU A 61 -26.55 -15.64 27.43
N THR A 62 -27.25 -14.65 26.89
CA THR A 62 -27.08 -13.24 27.24
C THR A 62 -28.16 -12.75 28.22
N HIS A 63 -28.30 -13.37 29.39
CA HIS A 63 -29.33 -12.95 30.37
C HIS A 63 -28.78 -12.63 31.78
N PRO A 64 -29.12 -11.47 32.39
CA PRO A 64 -28.60 -11.06 33.70
C PRO A 64 -28.82 -11.99 34.90
N TRP A 65 -29.86 -12.84 34.91
CA TRP A 65 -30.11 -13.75 36.04
C TRP A 65 -29.05 -14.87 36.13
N MET A 66 -28.33 -15.11 35.03
CA MET A 66 -27.20 -16.05 34.95
C MET A 66 -26.07 -15.69 35.91
N LEU A 67 -25.90 -14.40 36.26
CA LEU A 67 -24.89 -13.98 37.25
C LEU A 67 -25.03 -14.77 38.55
N SER A 68 -26.25 -14.90 39.05
CA SER A 68 -26.49 -15.63 40.29
C SER A 68 -26.18 -17.12 40.19
N LEU A 69 -26.22 -17.70 38.98
CA LEU A 69 -25.83 -19.09 38.75
C LEU A 69 -24.30 -19.22 38.68
N PHE A 70 -23.63 -18.23 38.07
CA PHE A 70 -22.18 -18.19 37.93
C PHE A 70 -21.46 -17.91 39.25
N ASP A 71 -22.01 -17.06 40.13
CA ASP A 71 -21.42 -16.74 41.44
C ASP A 71 -21.05 -18.00 42.26
N ASP A 72 -21.80 -19.09 42.10
CA ASP A 72 -21.62 -20.34 42.84
C ASP A 72 -20.69 -21.36 42.12
N HIS A 73 -20.29 -21.11 40.86
CA HIS A 73 -19.67 -22.10 39.95
C HIS A 73 -18.64 -21.50 39.00
N LEU A 74 -17.82 -20.55 39.47
CA LEU A 74 -16.83 -19.86 38.64
C LEU A 74 -15.76 -20.79 38.05
N ASP A 75 -15.39 -21.83 38.79
CA ASP A 75 -14.40 -22.83 38.41
C ASP A 75 -14.83 -23.70 37.22
N GLU A 76 -16.13 -23.79 36.97
CA GLU A 76 -16.70 -24.53 35.83
C GLU A 76 -16.75 -23.69 34.54
N LEU A 77 -16.58 -22.37 34.63
CA LEU A 77 -16.69 -21.49 33.49
C LEU A 77 -15.37 -21.42 32.72
N HIS A 78 -15.43 -21.77 31.43
CA HIS A 78 -14.29 -21.65 30.55
C HIS A 78 -14.04 -20.18 30.19
N SER A 79 -12.86 -19.67 30.57
CA SER A 79 -12.42 -18.28 30.30
C SER A 79 -12.65 -17.83 28.87
N TYR A 80 -12.36 -18.73 27.91
CA TYR A 80 -12.56 -18.52 26.49
C TYR A 80 -14.02 -18.27 26.14
N GLU A 81 -14.95 -19.12 26.60
CA GLU A 81 -16.37 -19.05 26.25
C GLU A 81 -17.05 -17.81 26.84
N ILE A 82 -16.73 -17.48 28.10
CA ILE A 82 -17.21 -16.25 28.74
C ILE A 82 -16.76 -15.03 27.93
N SER A 83 -15.51 -15.03 27.50
CA SER A 83 -14.91 -13.88 26.80
C SER A 83 -15.46 -13.73 25.38
N LEU A 84 -15.66 -14.85 24.68
CA LEU A 84 -16.23 -14.88 23.33
C LEU A 84 -17.68 -14.39 23.30
N HIS A 85 -18.46 -14.73 24.34
CA HIS A 85 -19.87 -14.38 24.45
C HIS A 85 -20.15 -13.27 25.48
N ALA A 86 -19.10 -12.51 25.83
CA ALA A 86 -19.17 -11.48 26.86
C ALA A 86 -20.26 -10.45 26.54
N SER A 87 -21.04 -10.10 27.56
CA SER A 87 -22.15 -9.16 27.46
C SER A 87 -22.13 -8.17 28.61
N GLN A 88 -22.79 -7.01 28.43
CA GLN A 88 -22.66 -5.89 29.37
C GLN A 88 -23.03 -6.27 30.81
N TRP A 89 -23.98 -7.19 31.01
CA TRP A 89 -24.38 -7.61 32.36
C TRP A 89 -23.29 -8.42 33.07
N MET A 90 -22.35 -9.03 32.34
CA MET A 90 -21.20 -9.73 32.91
C MET A 90 -20.14 -8.76 33.46
N MET A 91 -20.24 -7.45 33.25
CA MET A 91 -19.21 -6.49 33.67
C MET A 91 -18.75 -6.62 35.13
N PRO A 92 -19.65 -6.73 36.15
CA PRO A 92 -19.21 -6.90 37.53
C PRO A 92 -18.33 -8.15 37.71
N PHE A 93 -18.61 -9.21 36.95
CA PHE A 93 -17.87 -10.46 36.97
C PHE A 93 -16.51 -10.32 36.26
N LEU A 94 -16.48 -9.79 35.04
CA LEU A 94 -15.24 -9.57 34.27
C LEU A 94 -14.28 -8.59 34.97
N VAL A 95 -14.81 -7.69 35.81
CA VAL A 95 -14.02 -6.75 36.61
C VAL A 95 -13.52 -7.38 37.92
N ALA A 96 -14.18 -8.41 38.44
CA ALA A 96 -13.76 -9.04 39.69
C ALA A 96 -12.60 -10.03 39.48
N ASP A 97 -12.56 -10.72 38.33
CA ASP A 97 -11.56 -11.74 38.03
C ASP A 97 -10.99 -11.58 36.61
N HIS A 98 -9.96 -10.74 36.49
CA HIS A 98 -9.34 -10.42 35.20
C HIS A 98 -8.46 -11.54 34.64
N ASP A 99 -8.00 -12.45 35.49
CA ASP A 99 -7.12 -13.55 35.10
C ASP A 99 -7.92 -14.63 34.34
N MET A 100 -9.24 -14.67 34.55
CA MET A 100 -10.18 -15.51 33.79
C MET A 100 -10.53 -14.95 32.41
N LEU A 101 -10.03 -13.78 32.00
CA LEU A 101 -10.39 -13.21 30.70
C LEU A 101 -9.46 -13.74 29.60
N ALA A 102 -10.05 -14.40 28.61
CA ALA A 102 -9.41 -14.61 27.31
C ALA A 102 -9.45 -13.28 26.54
N TRP A 103 -8.46 -12.44 26.83
CA TRP A 103 -8.37 -11.08 26.27
C TRP A 103 -8.32 -11.04 24.74
N GLU A 104 -7.79 -12.09 24.10
CA GLU A 104 -7.83 -12.26 22.65
C GLU A 104 -9.27 -12.20 22.13
N CYS A 105 -10.20 -12.98 22.70
CA CYS A 105 -11.61 -13.00 22.30
C CYS A 105 -12.28 -11.64 22.49
N LEU A 106 -12.04 -10.99 23.63
CA LEU A 106 -12.59 -9.65 23.91
C LEU A 106 -12.07 -8.59 22.92
N CYS A 107 -10.82 -8.74 22.47
CA CYS A 107 -10.19 -7.81 21.52
C CYS A 107 -10.64 -8.07 20.07
N GLU A 108 -11.02 -9.30 19.72
CA GLU A 108 -11.54 -9.66 18.40
C GLU A 108 -12.96 -9.15 18.15
N SER A 109 -13.79 -9.04 19.20
CA SER A 109 -15.17 -8.55 19.10
C SER A 109 -15.52 -7.50 20.17
N PRO A 110 -14.78 -6.37 20.23
CA PRO A 110 -14.89 -5.41 21.30
C PRO A 110 -16.23 -4.70 21.26
N GLN A 111 -16.85 -4.57 22.42
CA GLN A 111 -18.12 -3.86 22.59
C GLN A 111 -17.90 -2.54 23.33
N LYS A 112 -18.70 -1.52 23.02
CA LYS A 112 -18.53 -0.17 23.60
C LYS A 112 -18.54 -0.15 25.13
N TRP A 113 -19.33 -1.03 25.75
CA TRP A 113 -19.41 -1.12 27.21
C TRP A 113 -18.13 -1.67 27.86
N MET A 114 -17.25 -2.32 27.10
CA MET A 114 -15.95 -2.84 27.56
C MET A 114 -14.88 -1.75 27.68
N LEU A 115 -15.15 -0.52 27.23
CA LEU A 115 -14.15 0.55 27.24
C LEU A 115 -13.50 0.79 28.63
N PRO A 116 -14.25 0.85 29.76
CA PRO A 116 -13.64 1.00 31.08
C PRO A 116 -12.70 -0.17 31.43
N LEU A 117 -13.13 -1.41 31.17
CA LEU A 117 -12.31 -2.60 31.35
C LEU A 117 -11.02 -2.49 30.52
N PHE A 118 -11.10 -1.93 29.31
CA PHE A 118 -9.91 -1.72 28.52
C PHE A 118 -9.02 -0.57 29.01
N LEU A 119 -9.56 0.46 29.64
CA LEU A 119 -8.72 1.51 30.21
C LEU A 119 -7.98 1.02 31.47
N ASP A 120 -8.60 0.17 32.28
CA ASP A 120 -8.04 -0.30 33.54
C ASP A 120 -6.94 -1.37 33.37
N HIS A 121 -6.96 -2.13 32.27
CA HIS A 121 -6.04 -3.27 32.05
C HIS A 121 -5.17 -3.15 30.78
N PRO A 122 -4.38 -2.09 30.57
CA PRO A 122 -3.67 -1.84 29.30
C PRO A 122 -2.67 -2.93 28.90
N ASN A 123 -2.18 -3.73 29.86
CA ASN A 123 -1.13 -4.72 29.63
C ASN A 123 -1.63 -6.10 29.17
N ALA A 124 -2.91 -6.41 29.40
CA ALA A 124 -3.41 -7.77 29.24
C ALA A 124 -3.91 -8.08 27.82
N LYS A 125 -3.63 -7.22 26.81
CA LYS A 125 -4.48 -7.15 25.61
C LYS A 125 -3.79 -7.38 24.29
N HIS A 126 -4.53 -7.99 23.37
CA HIS A 126 -4.22 -8.07 21.95
C HIS A 126 -4.61 -6.76 21.27
N TRP A 127 -3.73 -5.75 21.34
CA TRP A 127 -3.95 -4.43 20.75
C TRP A 127 -4.16 -4.46 19.23
N SER A 128 -3.64 -5.46 18.53
CA SER A 128 -3.91 -5.69 17.10
C SER A 128 -5.39 -5.94 16.85
N GLY A 129 -6.03 -6.86 17.57
CA GLY A 129 -7.47 -7.15 17.41
C GLY A 129 -8.35 -5.93 17.66
N LEU A 130 -8.01 -5.10 18.66
CA LEU A 130 -8.72 -3.83 18.90
C LEU A 130 -8.59 -2.85 17.72
N LEU A 131 -7.42 -2.81 17.07
CA LEU A 131 -7.20 -1.94 15.90
C LEU A 131 -7.93 -2.47 14.65
N GLU A 132 -7.96 -3.79 14.44
CA GLU A 132 -8.67 -4.44 13.31
C GLU A 132 -10.16 -4.11 13.30
N ASN A 133 -10.76 -3.96 14.47
CA ASN A 133 -12.17 -3.63 14.62
C ASN A 133 -12.53 -2.17 14.25
N ARG A 134 -11.54 -1.26 14.18
CA ARG A 134 -11.66 0.13 13.69
C ARG A 134 -12.81 0.96 14.29
N GLN A 135 -13.25 0.66 15.51
CA GLN A 135 -14.38 1.36 16.11
C GLN A 135 -13.98 2.72 16.69
N LYS A 136 -14.65 3.79 16.25
CA LYS A 136 -14.39 5.17 16.71
C LYS A 136 -14.51 5.36 18.22
N TRP A 137 -15.37 4.60 18.90
CA TRP A 137 -15.55 4.72 20.35
C TRP A 137 -14.32 4.26 21.15
N MET A 138 -13.38 3.55 20.53
CA MET A 138 -12.09 3.16 21.14
C MET A 138 -11.04 4.28 21.14
N PHE A 139 -11.31 5.43 20.51
CA PHE A 139 -10.35 6.53 20.46
C PHE A 139 -9.77 6.94 21.84
N PRO A 140 -10.55 7.04 22.94
CA PRO A 140 -9.99 7.34 24.26
C PRO A 140 -8.95 6.33 24.73
N LEU A 141 -9.15 5.04 24.42
CA LEU A 141 -8.21 3.97 24.76
C LEU A 141 -6.89 4.13 23.99
N PHE A 142 -6.97 4.39 22.69
CA PHE A 142 -5.79 4.59 21.83
C PHE A 142 -5.00 5.85 22.22
N GLN A 143 -5.72 6.90 22.61
CA GLN A 143 -5.11 8.14 23.11
C GLN A 143 -4.44 7.96 24.48
N ALA A 144 -5.00 7.14 25.36
CA ALA A 144 -4.42 6.87 26.68
C ALA A 144 -3.15 6.01 26.61
N HIS A 145 -3.02 5.13 25.59
CA HIS A 145 -1.93 4.17 25.50
C HIS A 145 -1.27 4.11 24.09
N PRO A 146 -0.76 5.23 23.57
CA PRO A 146 -0.15 5.28 22.23
C PRO A 146 1.10 4.40 22.10
N SER A 147 1.75 4.05 23.21
CA SER A 147 2.91 3.15 23.23
C SER A 147 2.57 1.69 22.93
N ARG A 148 1.29 1.31 23.06
CA ARG A 148 0.82 -0.06 22.86
C ARG A 148 0.30 -0.33 21.45
N LEU A 149 0.06 0.72 20.69
CA LEU A 149 -0.44 0.60 19.33
C LEU A 149 0.62 0.01 18.41
N TYR A 150 0.20 -0.89 17.54
CA TYR A 150 1.02 -1.32 16.43
C TYR A 150 0.91 -0.30 15.30
N TRP A 151 1.84 0.67 15.29
CA TRP A 151 1.76 1.84 14.42
C TRP A 151 1.77 1.53 12.92
N MET A 152 2.42 0.43 12.53
CA MET A 152 2.37 -0.07 11.15
C MET A 152 0.92 -0.32 10.69
N GLN A 153 0.11 -0.97 11.54
CA GLN A 153 -1.31 -1.23 11.28
C GLN A 153 -2.19 0.02 11.41
N VAL A 154 -1.82 0.96 12.28
CA VAL A 154 -2.48 2.27 12.34
C VAL A 154 -2.33 2.98 10.99
N CYS A 155 -1.11 2.98 10.43
CA CYS A 155 -0.76 3.68 9.20
C CYS A 155 -1.28 3.03 7.92
N SER A 156 -1.44 1.71 7.86
CA SER A 156 -1.83 1.02 6.61
C SER A 156 -3.24 1.36 6.12
N GLU A 157 -4.16 1.69 7.03
CA GLU A 157 -5.53 2.08 6.68
C GLU A 157 -6.06 3.05 7.75
N VAL A 158 -5.55 4.28 7.79
CA VAL A 158 -5.90 5.22 8.86
C VAL A 158 -7.35 5.70 8.67
N PRO A 159 -8.29 5.40 9.59
CA PRO A 159 -9.59 6.04 9.54
C PRO A 159 -9.48 7.51 9.96
N LYS A 160 -10.21 8.41 9.29
CA LYS A 160 -10.15 9.87 9.53
C LYS A 160 -10.28 10.28 11.01
N TRP A 161 -11.02 9.51 11.82
CA TRP A 161 -11.20 9.80 13.25
C TRP A 161 -9.92 9.57 14.09
N MET A 162 -8.90 8.88 13.57
CA MET A 162 -7.58 8.75 14.20
C MET A 162 -6.63 9.90 13.90
N PHE A 163 -7.00 10.84 13.03
CA PHE A 163 -6.15 11.97 12.66
C PHE A 163 -5.58 12.74 13.87
N PRO A 164 -6.35 13.08 14.92
CA PRO A 164 -5.80 13.78 16.08
C PRO A 164 -4.69 12.99 16.79
N LEU A 165 -4.75 11.65 16.76
CA LEU A 165 -3.73 10.78 17.35
C LEU A 165 -2.42 10.82 16.54
N LEU A 166 -2.54 10.87 15.21
CA LEU A 166 -1.37 11.00 14.34
C LEU A 166 -0.65 12.34 14.58
N GLN A 167 -1.41 13.44 14.68
CA GLN A 167 -0.86 14.77 14.91
C GLN A 167 -0.03 14.89 16.19
N VAL A 168 -0.44 14.20 17.27
CA VAL A 168 0.30 14.25 18.55
C VAL A 168 1.49 13.27 18.60
N HIS A 169 1.61 12.36 17.63
CA HIS A 169 2.63 11.31 17.63
C HIS A 169 3.37 11.13 16.29
N PRO A 170 3.87 12.21 15.66
CA PRO A 170 4.51 12.13 14.32
C PRO A 170 5.78 11.27 14.28
N ARG A 171 6.41 10.98 15.44
CA ARG A 171 7.57 10.09 15.56
C ARG A 171 7.24 8.61 15.53
N ARG A 172 5.97 8.25 15.68
CA ARG A 172 5.53 6.85 15.71
C ARG A 172 4.88 6.43 14.40
N ILE A 173 4.54 7.39 13.55
CA ILE A 173 3.97 7.16 12.22
C ILE A 173 5.00 6.44 11.35
N ASP A 174 4.58 5.36 10.73
CA ASP A 174 5.25 4.81 9.57
C ASP A 174 4.85 5.65 8.36
N TRP A 175 5.73 6.59 7.98
CA TRP A 175 5.45 7.57 6.92
C TRP A 175 5.47 6.95 5.54
N GLU A 176 6.19 5.84 5.35
CA GLU A 176 6.20 5.12 4.09
C GLU A 176 4.81 4.52 3.83
N LEU A 177 4.27 3.79 4.82
CA LEU A 177 2.92 3.21 4.72
C LEU A 177 1.83 4.28 4.69
N LEU A 178 1.94 5.34 5.49
CA LEU A 178 0.95 6.43 5.50
C LEU A 178 0.84 7.10 4.11
N CYS A 179 1.97 7.31 3.43
CA CYS A 179 1.99 7.92 2.11
C CYS A 179 1.56 6.97 0.99
N ASP A 180 1.52 5.65 1.20
CA ASP A 180 1.08 4.67 0.19
C ASP A 180 -0.44 4.69 0.00
N ASP A 181 -1.23 4.93 1.06
CA ASP A 181 -2.70 5.10 0.99
C ASP A 181 -3.16 6.52 1.34
N LEU A 182 -2.49 7.51 0.75
CA LEU A 182 -2.67 8.92 1.10
C LEU A 182 -4.10 9.44 0.78
N LYS A 183 -4.69 10.20 1.71
CA LYS A 183 -6.03 10.81 1.56
C LYS A 183 -5.99 12.34 1.71
N PRO A 184 -6.91 13.10 1.09
CA PRO A 184 -6.92 14.56 1.14
C PRO A 184 -6.92 15.16 2.56
N TRP A 185 -7.61 14.50 3.50
CA TRP A 185 -7.68 14.98 4.89
C TRP A 185 -6.37 14.82 5.67
N MET A 186 -5.38 14.10 5.12
CA MET A 186 -4.05 13.95 5.70
C MET A 186 -3.12 15.11 5.33
N LEU A 187 -3.47 15.94 4.34
CA LEU A 187 -2.62 17.04 3.86
C LEU A 187 -2.07 17.95 4.98
N PRO A 188 -2.86 18.38 5.98
CA PRO A 188 -2.33 19.22 7.05
C PRO A 188 -1.24 18.54 7.90
N LEU A 189 -1.24 17.21 7.97
CA LEU A 189 -0.21 16.44 8.66
C LEU A 189 1.09 16.36 7.85
N LEU A 190 1.00 16.27 6.52
CA LEU A 190 2.15 16.32 5.62
C LEU A 190 2.82 17.70 5.68
N CYS A 191 2.02 18.78 5.56
CA CYS A 191 2.51 20.16 5.67
C CYS A 191 3.18 20.43 7.02
N ALA A 192 2.76 19.76 8.10
CA ALA A 192 3.38 19.93 9.41
C ALA A 192 4.72 19.18 9.55
N HIS A 193 5.00 18.20 8.69
CA HIS A 193 6.15 17.30 8.77
C HIS A 193 6.71 16.91 7.39
N PRO A 194 7.07 17.88 6.53
CA PRO A 194 7.60 17.60 5.20
C PRO A 194 8.89 16.77 5.25
N ASP A 195 9.72 16.95 6.30
CA ASP A 195 10.97 16.23 6.52
C ASP A 195 10.83 14.71 6.71
N ARG A 196 9.60 14.22 6.89
CA ARG A 196 9.32 12.83 7.25
C ARG A 196 8.60 12.05 6.16
N VAL A 197 8.05 12.75 5.17
CA VAL A 197 7.19 12.11 4.18
C VAL A 197 8.01 11.19 3.28
N SER A 198 7.38 10.10 2.83
CA SER A 198 7.95 9.30 1.75
C SER A 198 7.67 10.00 0.42
N TRP A 199 8.60 10.84 -0.03
CA TRP A 199 8.49 11.54 -1.32
C TRP A 199 8.27 10.57 -2.48
N TYR A 200 8.89 9.40 -2.44
CA TYR A 200 8.66 8.33 -3.42
C TYR A 200 7.18 7.94 -3.51
N ASN A 201 6.51 7.72 -2.38
CA ASN A 201 5.09 7.36 -2.36
C ASN A 201 4.18 8.55 -2.68
N ILE A 202 4.47 9.74 -2.15
CA ILE A 202 3.70 10.97 -2.46
C ILE A 202 3.70 11.24 -3.96
N CYS A 203 4.86 11.17 -4.61
CA CYS A 203 4.98 11.41 -6.03
C CYS A 203 4.23 10.38 -6.88
N ARG A 204 3.95 9.18 -6.36
CA ARG A 204 3.13 8.17 -7.06
C ARG A 204 1.63 8.48 -7.01
N VAL A 205 1.19 9.40 -6.14
CA VAL A 205 -0.21 9.83 -6.05
C VAL A 205 -0.54 10.73 -7.23
N SER A 206 -1.36 10.24 -8.16
CA SER A 206 -1.77 10.97 -9.37
C SER A 206 -3.04 11.82 -9.15
N GLU A 207 -3.14 12.51 -8.03
CA GLU A 207 -4.36 13.24 -7.63
C GLU A 207 -4.09 14.73 -7.47
N ASP A 208 -4.90 15.59 -8.10
CA ASP A 208 -4.69 17.06 -8.17
C ASP A 208 -4.57 17.75 -6.81
N TRP A 209 -5.16 17.20 -5.77
CA TRP A 209 -5.20 17.83 -4.45
C TRP A 209 -3.83 17.81 -3.74
N ILE A 210 -2.90 16.93 -4.13
CA ILE A 210 -1.56 16.86 -3.55
C ILE A 210 -0.55 17.74 -4.30
N SER A 211 -0.85 18.14 -5.55
CA SER A 211 0.08 18.87 -6.40
C SER A 211 0.63 20.15 -5.75
N PRO A 212 -0.17 21.01 -5.09
CA PRO A 212 0.36 22.22 -4.45
C PRO A 212 1.41 21.93 -3.37
N PHE A 213 1.27 20.83 -2.64
CA PHE A 213 2.23 20.42 -1.62
C PHE A 213 3.52 19.88 -2.26
N VAL A 214 3.41 19.10 -3.32
CA VAL A 214 4.59 18.63 -4.09
C VAL A 214 5.34 19.83 -4.69
N GLU A 215 4.62 20.81 -5.22
CA GLU A 215 5.20 22.04 -5.80
C GLU A 215 5.91 22.92 -4.76
N GLU A 216 5.38 22.99 -3.53
CA GLU A 216 5.98 23.77 -2.44
C GLU A 216 7.31 23.16 -1.95
N HIS A 217 7.48 21.84 -2.08
CA HIS A 217 8.60 21.07 -1.52
C HIS A 217 9.43 20.33 -2.58
N LEU A 218 9.50 20.87 -3.80
CA LEU A 218 10.24 20.25 -4.91
C LEU A 218 11.71 19.95 -4.59
N ASP A 219 12.34 20.80 -3.78
CA ASP A 219 13.74 20.68 -3.37
C ASP A 219 13.99 19.50 -2.41
N GLU A 220 12.94 18.97 -1.77
CA GLU A 220 13.03 17.81 -0.88
C GLU A 220 12.84 16.48 -1.62
N ILE A 221 12.32 16.50 -2.85
CA ILE A 221 12.02 15.29 -3.63
C ILE A 221 13.32 14.64 -4.11
N PRO A 222 13.63 13.40 -3.68
CA PRO A 222 14.78 12.68 -4.18
C PRO A 222 14.69 12.50 -5.69
N LEU A 223 15.81 12.61 -6.39
CA LEU A 223 15.84 12.48 -7.84
C LEU A 223 15.19 11.19 -8.37
N ALA A 224 15.28 10.09 -7.61
CA ALA A 224 14.63 8.82 -7.95
C ALA A 224 13.09 8.88 -7.93
N ALA A 225 12.49 9.84 -7.21
CA ALA A 225 11.05 10.05 -7.13
C ALA A 225 10.53 11.07 -8.16
N VAL A 226 11.41 11.81 -8.85
CA VAL A 226 11.04 12.90 -9.77
C VAL A 226 10.25 12.41 -10.98
N GLU A 227 10.53 11.19 -11.47
CA GLU A 227 9.72 10.54 -12.51
C GLU A 227 8.24 10.49 -12.10
N PHE A 228 7.98 10.05 -10.87
CA PHE A 228 6.63 9.95 -10.35
C PHE A 228 6.05 11.34 -10.08
N ALA A 229 6.87 12.31 -9.65
CA ALA A 229 6.42 13.67 -9.37
C ALA A 229 5.74 14.31 -10.60
N SER A 230 6.18 13.94 -11.81
CA SER A 230 5.52 14.35 -13.06
C SER A 230 4.07 13.89 -13.15
N ASN A 231 3.75 12.71 -12.63
CA ASN A 231 2.38 12.21 -12.57
C ASN A 231 1.55 12.97 -11.53
N ALA A 232 2.12 13.27 -10.36
CA ALA A 232 1.44 14.07 -9.33
C ALA A 232 1.17 15.53 -9.76
N MET A 233 1.98 16.06 -10.67
CA MET A 233 1.87 17.43 -11.18
C MET A 233 1.02 17.55 -12.47
N ASN A 234 0.32 16.49 -12.92
CA ASN A 234 -0.54 16.53 -14.11
C ASN A 234 0.10 17.17 -15.37
N GLY A 235 1.42 17.03 -15.54
CA GLY A 235 2.12 17.56 -16.71
C GLY A 235 2.47 19.06 -16.66
N THR A 236 2.32 19.77 -15.53
CA THR A 236 2.87 21.13 -15.35
C THR A 236 4.39 21.13 -15.06
N THR A 237 5.05 19.99 -15.25
CA THR A 237 6.46 19.77 -14.91
C THR A 237 7.41 20.77 -15.53
N SER A 238 7.14 21.26 -16.74
CA SER A 238 8.04 22.15 -17.49
C SER A 238 8.44 23.42 -16.72
N THR A 239 7.59 23.91 -15.83
CA THR A 239 7.81 25.12 -15.03
C THR A 239 8.78 24.94 -13.85
N TYR A 240 9.11 23.71 -13.51
CA TYR A 240 9.80 23.37 -12.25
C TYR A 240 11.13 22.66 -12.45
N LEU A 241 11.48 22.38 -13.71
CA LEU A 241 12.67 21.63 -14.05
C LEU A 241 13.93 22.45 -13.83
N ASP A 242 13.86 23.77 -13.80
CA ASP A 242 14.98 24.64 -13.49
C ASP A 242 15.39 24.59 -12.00
N LYS A 243 14.54 24.05 -11.12
CA LYS A 243 14.79 24.00 -9.67
C LYS A 243 15.50 22.73 -9.19
N PHE A 244 15.51 21.66 -9.99
CA PHE A 244 16.17 20.41 -9.61
C PHE A 244 17.66 20.48 -9.91
N ASP A 245 18.49 20.14 -8.92
CA ASP A 245 19.91 19.84 -9.17
C ASP A 245 20.00 18.46 -9.82
N TRP A 246 19.90 18.48 -11.15
CA TRP A 246 19.87 17.30 -11.99
C TRP A 246 21.22 16.58 -11.93
N ASN A 247 21.30 15.52 -11.11
CA ASN A 247 22.31 14.51 -11.32
C ASN A 247 21.99 13.74 -12.61
N TRP A 248 22.57 14.22 -13.70
CA TRP A 248 22.40 13.70 -15.05
C TRP A 248 22.60 12.18 -15.15
N ASP A 249 23.51 11.58 -14.37
CA ASP A 249 23.74 10.12 -14.41
C ASP A 249 22.48 9.31 -14.01
N ASN A 250 21.69 9.83 -13.07
CA ASN A 250 20.43 9.19 -12.67
C ASN A 250 19.33 9.41 -13.71
N ILE A 251 19.27 10.59 -14.33
CA ILE A 251 18.28 10.88 -15.39
C ILE A 251 18.47 9.91 -16.55
N TYR A 252 19.71 9.71 -17.01
CA TYR A 252 19.98 8.82 -18.14
C TYR A 252 19.71 7.36 -17.82
N THR A 253 19.94 6.94 -16.57
CA THR A 253 19.60 5.59 -16.11
C THR A 253 18.08 5.40 -16.07
N ASN A 254 17.33 6.39 -15.60
CA ASN A 254 15.87 6.32 -15.53
C ASN A 254 15.20 6.48 -16.90
N LEU A 255 15.74 7.29 -17.81
CA LEU A 255 15.23 7.43 -19.19
C LEU A 255 15.13 6.09 -19.92
N ALA A 256 15.98 5.11 -19.57
CA ALA A 256 15.88 3.77 -20.12
C ALA A 256 14.63 3.01 -19.65
N SER A 257 14.13 3.28 -18.45
CA SER A 257 12.95 2.62 -17.86
C SER A 257 11.64 3.37 -18.08
N THR A 258 11.65 4.69 -18.22
CA THR A 258 10.45 5.55 -18.21
C THR A 258 9.71 5.65 -19.55
N GLY A 259 10.40 5.41 -20.67
CA GLY A 259 9.79 5.50 -22.01
C GLY A 259 9.38 6.92 -22.42
N GLU A 260 8.35 7.01 -23.29
CA GLU A 260 7.87 8.28 -23.86
C GLU A 260 7.32 9.29 -22.84
N VAL A 261 7.03 8.85 -21.61
CA VAL A 261 6.52 9.70 -20.52
C VAL A 261 7.48 10.84 -20.20
N CYS A 262 8.79 10.65 -20.40
CA CYS A 262 9.80 11.68 -20.18
C CYS A 262 9.96 12.69 -21.33
N MET A 263 9.19 12.58 -22.41
CA MET A 263 9.33 13.50 -23.56
C MET A 263 9.14 14.98 -23.21
N PRO A 264 8.08 15.40 -22.48
CA PRO A 264 7.89 16.81 -22.11
C PRO A 264 9.04 17.34 -21.24
N LEU A 265 9.59 16.47 -20.37
CA LEU A 265 10.75 16.76 -19.52
C LEU A 265 12.00 17.02 -20.37
N LEU A 266 12.30 16.12 -21.32
CA LEU A 266 13.43 16.28 -22.24
C LEU A 266 13.31 17.55 -23.09
N GLU A 267 12.10 17.87 -23.55
CA GLU A 267 11.83 19.06 -24.34
C GLU A 267 12.04 20.35 -23.55
N ALA A 268 11.61 20.38 -22.29
CA ALA A 268 11.79 21.55 -21.45
C ALA A 268 13.24 21.72 -20.95
N LEU A 269 14.00 20.63 -20.82
CA LEU A 269 15.42 20.64 -20.44
C LEU A 269 16.40 20.69 -21.61
N VAL A 270 15.92 20.84 -22.85
CA VAL A 270 16.70 20.67 -24.09
C VAL A 270 18.03 21.45 -24.13
N ASN A 271 18.11 22.62 -23.49
CA ASN A 271 19.32 23.46 -23.45
C ASN A 271 20.25 23.14 -22.26
N GLN A 272 19.77 22.35 -21.30
CA GLN A 272 20.49 21.94 -20.11
C GLN A 272 21.02 20.50 -20.22
N LEU A 273 20.46 19.69 -21.14
CA LEU A 273 20.88 18.30 -21.35
C LEU A 273 22.38 18.21 -21.65
N ASP A 274 23.07 17.27 -20.98
CA ASP A 274 24.35 16.75 -21.46
C ASP A 274 24.08 15.83 -22.67
N TRP A 275 24.07 16.42 -23.87
CA TRP A 275 23.80 15.72 -25.12
C TRP A 275 24.73 14.55 -25.37
N ARG A 276 25.97 14.60 -24.86
CA ARG A 276 26.92 13.50 -25.01
C ARG A 276 26.45 12.28 -24.22
N ARG A 277 26.06 12.46 -22.96
CA ARG A 277 25.52 11.39 -22.11
C ARG A 277 24.12 10.93 -22.56
N LEU A 278 23.27 11.84 -23.03
CA LEU A 278 21.99 11.46 -23.62
C LEU A 278 22.20 10.48 -24.78
N CYS A 279 23.18 10.77 -25.66
CA CYS A 279 23.49 9.92 -26.81
C CYS A 279 23.98 8.51 -26.42
N THR A 280 24.65 8.33 -25.27
CA THR A 280 25.10 7.01 -24.81
C THR A 280 23.97 6.13 -24.27
N HIS A 281 22.86 6.74 -23.82
CA HIS A 281 21.70 6.03 -23.24
C HIS A 281 20.44 6.08 -24.12
N THR A 282 20.58 6.45 -25.40
CA THR A 282 19.44 6.67 -26.29
C THR A 282 18.58 5.42 -26.50
N GLN A 283 17.26 5.61 -26.48
CA GLN A 283 16.25 4.58 -26.74
C GLN A 283 15.46 4.84 -28.03
N PRO A 284 14.82 3.83 -28.66
CA PRO A 284 14.08 3.99 -29.91
C PRO A 284 13.02 5.08 -29.89
N TRP A 285 12.29 5.20 -28.78
CA TRP A 285 11.23 6.19 -28.61
C TRP A 285 11.74 7.65 -28.61
N MET A 286 13.04 7.86 -28.39
CA MET A 286 13.66 9.20 -28.41
C MET A 286 13.96 9.69 -29.84
N LEU A 287 13.82 8.84 -30.86
CA LEU A 287 14.15 9.19 -32.24
C LEU A 287 13.45 10.49 -32.73
N PRO A 288 12.15 10.72 -32.48
CA PRO A 288 11.50 11.97 -32.86
C PRO A 288 12.09 13.19 -32.15
N PHE A 289 12.51 13.05 -30.89
CA PHE A 289 13.17 14.11 -30.12
C PHE A 289 14.53 14.46 -30.70
N LEU A 290 15.37 13.44 -30.93
CA LEU A 290 16.71 13.63 -31.49
C LEU A 290 16.65 14.27 -32.89
N ARG A 291 15.71 13.85 -33.74
CA ARG A 291 15.47 14.48 -35.05
C ARG A 291 15.19 15.97 -34.95
N ARG A 292 14.36 16.39 -33.98
CA ARG A 292 14.03 17.81 -33.77
C ARG A 292 15.19 18.63 -33.22
N GLN A 293 16.22 18.00 -32.65
CA GLN A 293 17.33 18.66 -31.96
C GLN A 293 18.69 18.22 -32.51
N VAL A 294 18.75 17.85 -33.79
CA VAL A 294 19.93 17.24 -34.43
C VAL A 294 21.19 18.11 -34.30
N ASP A 295 21.03 19.43 -34.28
CA ASP A 295 22.11 20.41 -34.11
C ASP A 295 22.83 20.30 -32.76
N LYS A 296 22.16 19.75 -31.75
CA LYS A 296 22.71 19.53 -30.41
C LYS A 296 23.15 18.09 -30.18
N VAL A 297 22.67 17.15 -30.99
CA VAL A 297 23.00 15.73 -30.86
C VAL A 297 24.51 15.55 -31.05
N ALA A 298 25.15 14.88 -30.09
CA ALA A 298 26.55 14.50 -30.21
C ALA A 298 26.67 13.32 -31.19
N LEU A 299 26.51 13.58 -32.49
CA LEU A 299 26.45 12.58 -33.56
C LEU A 299 27.60 11.59 -33.50
N ARG A 300 28.81 12.05 -33.20
CA ARG A 300 29.99 11.19 -32.94
C ARG A 300 29.72 10.09 -31.91
N VAL A 301 29.14 10.46 -30.77
CA VAL A 301 28.86 9.54 -29.67
C VAL A 301 27.69 8.62 -30.02
N LEU A 302 26.71 9.15 -30.74
CA LEU A 302 25.58 8.38 -31.24
C LEU A 302 26.03 7.33 -32.27
N CYS A 303 26.94 7.69 -33.19
CA CYS A 303 27.54 6.77 -34.16
C CYS A 303 28.32 5.66 -33.47
N ALA A 304 29.13 5.97 -32.47
CA ALA A 304 29.85 4.97 -31.68
C ALA A 304 28.92 3.97 -30.97
N ASN A 305 27.66 4.35 -30.73
CA ASN A 305 26.63 3.51 -30.11
C ASN A 305 25.47 3.20 -31.08
N ALA A 306 25.72 3.26 -32.39
CA ALA A 306 24.68 3.14 -33.41
C ALA A 306 23.90 1.83 -33.27
N ARG A 307 22.58 1.91 -33.45
CA ARG A 307 21.66 0.78 -33.51
C ARG A 307 20.79 0.88 -34.76
N GLU A 308 20.23 -0.23 -35.20
CA GLU A 308 19.43 -0.31 -36.44
C GLU A 308 18.35 0.77 -36.53
N TRP A 309 17.61 0.99 -35.45
CA TRP A 309 16.52 1.96 -35.39
C TRP A 309 16.97 3.43 -35.55
N MET A 310 18.28 3.71 -35.45
CA MET A 310 18.86 5.03 -35.68
C MET A 310 19.13 5.31 -37.18
N THR A 311 19.08 4.29 -38.04
CA THR A 311 19.33 4.42 -39.50
C THR A 311 18.53 5.55 -40.15
N PRO A 312 17.24 5.77 -39.83
CA PRO A 312 16.48 6.88 -40.40
C PRO A 312 17.07 8.26 -40.05
N LEU A 313 17.53 8.46 -38.80
CA LEU A 313 18.15 9.72 -38.36
C LEU A 313 19.49 9.93 -39.08
N PHE A 314 20.32 8.90 -39.20
CA PHE A 314 21.58 9.00 -39.93
C PHE A 314 21.40 9.25 -41.42
N ARG A 315 20.36 8.67 -42.03
CA ARG A 315 20.02 8.92 -43.43
C ARG A 315 19.58 10.36 -43.67
N GLU A 316 18.77 10.91 -42.77
CA GLU A 316 18.23 12.27 -42.88
C GLU A 316 19.30 13.34 -42.67
N HIS A 317 20.40 13.01 -41.98
CA HIS A 317 21.45 13.96 -41.58
C HIS A 317 22.85 13.46 -41.91
N ILE A 318 22.98 12.75 -43.03
CA ILE A 318 24.22 12.08 -43.44
C ILE A 318 25.37 13.07 -43.67
N GLU A 319 25.03 14.30 -44.06
CA GLU A 319 25.95 15.42 -44.27
C GLU A 319 26.60 15.92 -42.98
N LEU A 320 26.00 15.65 -41.82
CA LEU A 320 26.50 16.05 -40.50
C LEU A 320 27.42 14.97 -39.87
N LEU A 321 27.53 13.81 -40.51
CA LEU A 321 28.31 12.70 -39.97
C LEU A 321 29.80 12.88 -40.27
N ASP A 322 30.61 12.81 -39.23
CA ASP A 322 32.05 12.62 -39.38
C ASP A 322 32.33 11.14 -39.66
N TRP A 323 32.63 10.83 -40.92
CA TRP A 323 32.96 9.48 -41.36
C TRP A 323 34.17 8.88 -40.64
N SER A 324 35.05 9.71 -40.10
CA SER A 324 36.17 9.21 -39.30
C SER A 324 35.73 8.53 -38.00
N ASP A 325 34.58 8.92 -37.44
CA ASP A 325 34.02 8.39 -36.19
C ASP A 325 33.18 7.12 -36.39
N ILE A 326 32.64 6.91 -37.61
CA ILE A 326 31.86 5.72 -37.97
C ILE A 326 32.73 4.45 -37.96
N ARG A 327 34.06 4.58 -38.10
CA ARG A 327 35.02 3.47 -38.04
C ARG A 327 34.94 2.66 -36.74
N CYS A 328 34.39 3.25 -35.68
CA CYS A 328 34.30 2.63 -34.36
C CYS A 328 32.98 1.86 -34.11
N ALA A 329 32.08 1.74 -35.09
CA ALA A 329 30.77 1.11 -34.93
C ALA A 329 30.65 -0.24 -35.68
N PRO A 330 31.28 -1.33 -35.19
CA PRO A 330 31.61 -2.51 -36.01
C PRO A 330 30.43 -3.31 -36.59
N ILE A 331 29.19 -3.12 -36.11
CA ILE A 331 28.06 -4.03 -36.43
C ILE A 331 27.03 -3.40 -37.39
N TRP A 332 26.98 -2.06 -37.53
CA TRP A 332 25.93 -1.37 -38.30
C TRP A 332 26.47 -0.50 -39.45
N ILE A 333 27.74 -0.72 -39.81
CA ILE A 333 28.41 -0.06 -40.93
C ILE A 333 27.70 -0.35 -42.28
N PRO A 334 27.29 -1.57 -42.65
CA PRO A 334 26.81 -1.84 -44.01
C PRO A 334 25.54 -1.07 -44.42
N PRO A 335 24.48 -0.95 -43.58
CA PRO A 335 23.31 -0.14 -43.92
C PRO A 335 23.62 1.35 -44.02
N ILE A 336 24.59 1.87 -43.26
CA ILE A 336 24.99 3.28 -43.28
C ILE A 336 25.90 3.58 -44.49
N LEU A 337 26.83 2.67 -44.82
CA LEU A 337 27.68 2.79 -46.01
C LEU A 337 26.86 2.73 -47.30
N ALA A 338 25.81 1.91 -47.34
CA ALA A 338 24.89 1.85 -48.47
C ALA A 338 24.15 3.18 -48.75
N LEU A 339 24.11 4.11 -47.79
CA LEU A 339 23.46 5.42 -47.95
C LEU A 339 24.32 6.45 -48.66
N ASN A 340 25.64 6.23 -48.79
CA ASN A 340 26.55 7.21 -49.40
C ASN A 340 27.45 6.59 -50.48
N SER A 341 26.88 5.69 -51.28
CA SER A 341 27.62 4.96 -52.31
C SER A 341 28.32 5.88 -53.34
N GLU A 342 27.82 7.10 -53.54
CA GLU A 342 28.43 8.11 -54.42
C GLU A 342 29.58 8.91 -53.76
N GLY A 343 29.55 9.15 -52.45
CA GLY A 343 30.59 9.90 -51.73
C GLY A 343 31.87 9.09 -51.47
N PHE A 344 31.74 7.77 -51.32
CA PHE A 344 32.86 6.87 -50.99
C PHE A 344 33.89 6.70 -52.11
N ALA A 345 33.51 6.91 -53.37
CA ALA A 345 34.40 6.71 -54.51
C ALA A 345 35.55 7.74 -54.63
N THR A 346 35.56 8.80 -53.81
CA THR A 346 36.48 9.94 -54.00
C THR A 346 37.45 10.20 -52.85
N SER A 347 37.39 9.47 -51.73
CA SER A 347 38.28 9.68 -50.58
C SER A 347 39.50 8.72 -50.60
N PRO A 348 40.75 9.20 -50.71
CA PRO A 348 41.93 8.35 -50.89
C PRO A 348 42.32 7.51 -49.65
N ASP A 349 41.88 7.92 -48.45
CA ASP A 349 42.36 7.39 -47.16
C ASP A 349 41.66 6.10 -46.68
N TRP A 350 40.73 5.56 -47.46
CA TRP A 350 39.90 4.39 -47.06
C TRP A 350 40.31 3.07 -47.71
N SER A 351 41.22 3.11 -48.68
CA SER A 351 41.74 1.90 -49.37
C SER A 351 42.44 0.91 -48.42
N VAL A 352 42.90 1.37 -47.25
CA VAL A 352 43.66 0.56 -46.28
C VAL A 352 42.76 -0.21 -45.29
N SER A 353 41.45 0.07 -45.20
CA SER A 353 40.58 -0.53 -44.17
C SER A 353 39.60 -1.59 -44.68
N LEU A 354 39.40 -1.73 -45.99
CA LEU A 354 38.59 -2.81 -46.57
C LEU A 354 39.26 -4.19 -46.45
N GLU A 355 40.60 -4.25 -46.44
CA GLU A 355 41.35 -5.50 -46.21
C GLU A 355 41.23 -6.02 -44.77
N ALA A 356 40.86 -5.19 -43.79
CA ALA A 356 40.67 -5.62 -42.40
C ALA A 356 39.26 -6.19 -42.12
N LEU A 357 38.32 -6.05 -43.06
CA LEU A 357 36.96 -6.60 -42.99
C LEU A 357 36.81 -7.89 -43.85
N SER A 358 37.91 -8.39 -44.44
CA SER A 358 37.87 -9.48 -45.42
C SER A 358 37.81 -10.90 -44.84
N ASP A 359 37.73 -11.06 -43.51
CA ASP A 359 37.68 -12.40 -42.90
C ASP A 359 36.26 -13.01 -42.88
N GLU A 360 35.21 -12.24 -43.22
CA GLU A 360 33.88 -12.77 -43.57
C GLU A 360 33.21 -12.00 -44.73
N PRO A 361 33.45 -12.38 -46.00
CA PRO A 361 32.80 -11.75 -47.13
C PRO A 361 31.98 -12.77 -47.92
N GLU A 362 30.65 -12.67 -47.94
CA GLU A 362 29.94 -13.18 -49.12
C GLU A 362 28.57 -12.53 -49.39
N GLU A 363 27.77 -12.13 -48.40
CA GLU A 363 26.41 -11.58 -48.71
C GLU A 363 26.32 -10.04 -48.81
N TRP A 364 27.11 -9.28 -48.03
CA TRP A 364 26.95 -7.82 -47.98
C TRP A 364 27.71 -7.06 -49.07
N MET A 365 28.89 -7.55 -49.49
CA MET A 365 29.65 -6.91 -50.59
C MET A 365 28.92 -6.98 -51.94
N LEU A 366 28.18 -8.06 -52.22
CA LEU A 366 27.36 -8.18 -53.42
C LEU A 366 26.19 -7.17 -53.43
N SER A 367 25.66 -6.81 -52.27
CA SER A 367 24.57 -5.84 -52.15
C SER A 367 25.03 -4.40 -52.40
N ILE A 368 26.29 -4.06 -52.06
CA ILE A 368 26.86 -2.73 -52.33
C ILE A 368 27.20 -2.58 -53.82
N LEU A 369 27.75 -3.61 -54.45
CA LEU A 369 28.11 -3.59 -55.88
C LEU A 369 26.90 -3.50 -56.82
N LEU A 370 25.72 -3.97 -56.40
CA LEU A 370 24.48 -3.88 -57.18
C LEU A 370 23.81 -2.50 -57.11
N VAL A 371 24.14 -1.66 -56.14
CA VAL A 371 23.57 -0.31 -55.97
C VAL A 371 24.43 0.76 -56.68
N THR A 372 25.69 0.46 -57.00
CA THR A 372 26.63 1.37 -57.69
C THR A 372 26.82 1.07 -59.19
N GLY A 373 25.93 0.28 -59.80
CA GLY A 373 25.94 -0.07 -61.22
C GLY A 373 25.11 0.86 -62.09
#